data_AF-A0AAU4SEA2-F1
#
_entry.id   AF-A0AAU4SEA2-F1
#
_cell.length_a   1.000
_cell.length_b   1.000
_cell.length_c   1.000
_cell.angle_alpha   90.00
_cell.angle_beta   90.00
_cell.angle_gamma   90.00
#
_symmetry.space_group_name_H-M   'P 1'
#
loop_
_entity.id
_entity.type
_entity.pdbx_description
1 polymer ?
#
loop_
_entity_poly.entity_id
_entity_poly.type
_entity_poly.pdbx_seq_one_letter_code
_entity_poly.pdbx_strand_id
1 'polypeptide(L)'
;MNDRVAASMHALPDGEAELSVVVRLPWEDVARLGQEAGRLAAQLGRPVTLDEAVSHRLRSARVSAAHAKPGGEQPIAAPSTASVASLPRISGSA
;
A
#
# COMPACT_ATOMS: atom_id res chain seq x y z
N MET A 1 -28.93 13.02 12.50
CA MET A 1 -27.77 13.86 12.21
C MET A 1 -26.49 13.06 12.42
N ASN A 2 -25.85 12.60 11.35
CA ASN A 2 -24.41 12.33 11.38
C ASN A 2 -23.79 13.57 10.72
N ASP A 3 -23.38 14.55 11.53
CA ASP A 3 -22.62 15.68 11.02
C ASP A 3 -21.30 15.14 10.50
N ARG A 4 -21.18 15.04 9.17
CA ARG A 4 -19.89 14.87 8.51
C ARG A 4 -19.13 16.19 8.66
N VAL A 5 -18.59 16.42 9.85
CA VAL A 5 -17.56 17.43 10.06
C VAL A 5 -16.42 17.01 9.16
N ALA A 6 -16.11 17.83 8.16
CA ALA A 6 -14.93 17.60 7.33
C ALA A 6 -13.73 17.51 8.26
N ALA A 7 -13.12 16.32 8.35
CA ALA A 7 -11.95 16.11 9.17
C ALA A 7 -10.86 17.08 8.68
N SER A 8 -10.41 17.97 9.57
CA SER A 8 -9.40 18.97 9.23
C SER A 8 -8.10 18.26 8.87
N MET A 9 -7.71 18.37 7.60
CA MET A 9 -6.47 17.81 7.06
C MET A 9 -5.36 18.86 7.16
N HIS A 10 -4.24 18.51 7.79
CA HIS A 10 -3.07 19.40 7.92
C HIS A 10 -1.89 18.83 7.14
N ALA A 11 -1.32 19.58 6.21
CA ALA A 11 -0.11 19.16 5.51
C ALA A 11 1.13 19.33 6.42
N LEU A 12 1.99 18.32 6.44
CA LEU A 12 3.25 18.30 7.16
C LEU A 12 4.40 18.73 6.23
N PRO A 13 5.51 19.28 6.77
CA PRO A 13 6.62 19.80 5.98
C PRO A 13 7.44 18.72 5.25
N ASP A 14 7.27 17.44 5.62
CA ASP A 14 7.83 16.27 4.94
C ASP A 14 7.04 15.86 3.68
N GLY A 15 5.96 16.57 3.37
CA GLY A 15 5.06 16.24 2.27
C GLY A 15 3.97 15.24 2.64
N GLU A 16 3.85 14.87 3.92
CA GLU A 16 2.73 14.07 4.41
C GLU A 16 1.54 14.94 4.84
N ALA A 17 0.44 14.33 5.26
CA ALA A 17 -0.71 15.04 5.81
C ALA A 17 -1.27 14.30 7.04
N GLU A 18 -1.58 15.06 8.08
CA GLU A 18 -2.20 14.61 9.31
C GLU A 18 -3.73 14.75 9.23
N LEU A 19 -4.43 13.72 9.72
CA LEU A 19 -5.90 13.66 9.77
C LEU A 19 -6.34 13.02 11.09
N SER A 20 -7.19 13.70 11.85
CA SER A 20 -7.82 13.14 13.05
C SER A 20 -9.23 12.64 12.73
N VAL A 21 -9.48 11.33 12.94
CA VAL A 21 -10.78 10.70 12.65
C VAL A 21 -11.24 9.84 13.83
N VAL A 22 -12.52 9.95 14.18
CA VAL A 22 -13.17 9.03 15.13
C VAL A 22 -13.84 7.91 14.34
N VAL A 23 -13.41 6.66 14.57
CA VAL A 23 -13.99 5.46 13.93
C VAL A 23 -14.66 4.57 14.96
N ARG A 24 -15.77 3.95 14.56
CA ARG A 24 -16.44 2.90 15.34
C ARG A 24 -16.02 1.55 14.79
N LEU A 25 -15.33 0.76 15.60
CA LEU A 25 -14.85 -0.55 15.22
C LEU A 25 -15.60 -1.65 16.00
N PRO A 26 -15.95 -2.78 15.36
CA PRO A 26 -16.45 -3.95 16.07
C PRO A 26 -15.34 -4.55 16.95
N TRP A 27 -15.73 -5.27 18.00
CA TRP A 27 -14.77 -5.84 18.95
C TRP A 27 -13.85 -6.89 18.32
N GLU A 28 -14.30 -7.57 17.25
CA GLU A 28 -13.47 -8.49 16.45
C GLU A 28 -12.26 -7.80 15.80
N ASP A 29 -12.42 -6.57 15.31
CA ASP A 29 -11.36 -5.81 14.66
C ASP A 29 -10.37 -5.28 15.69
N VAL A 30 -10.86 -4.90 16.87
CA VAL A 30 -10.02 -4.55 18.03
C VAL A 30 -9.17 -5.76 18.45
N ALA A 31 -9.77 -6.96 18.50
CA ALA A 31 -9.03 -8.19 18.81
C ALA A 31 -7.95 -8.49 17.76
N ARG A 32 -8.24 -8.32 16.46
CA ARG A 32 -7.24 -8.46 15.38
C ARG A 32 -6.10 -7.45 15.50
N LEU A 33 -6.40 -6.20 15.86
CA LEU A 33 -5.36 -5.19 16.14
C LEU A 33 -4.48 -5.59 17.33
N GLY A 34 -5.06 -6.18 18.38
CA GLY A 34 -4.31 -6.73 19.51
C GLY A 34 -3.38 -7.88 19.11
N GLN A 35 -3.82 -8.78 18.23
CA GLN A 35 -2.97 -9.86 17.69
C GLN A 35 -1.80 -9.29 16.88
N GLU A 36 -2.04 -8.26 16.08
CA GLU A 36 -0.99 -7.56 15.34
C GLU A 36 0.02 -6.87 16.26
N ALA A 37 -0.45 -6.26 17.35
CA ALA A 37 0.43 -5.69 18.37
C ALA A 37 1.32 -6.76 19.00
N GLY A 38 0.76 -7.93 19.35
CA GLY A 38 1.54 -9.06 19.85
C GLY A 38 2.57 -9.58 18.84
N ARG A 39 2.18 -9.66 17.56
CA ARG A 39 3.08 -10.04 16.47
C ARG A 39 4.22 -9.03 16.29
N LEU A 40 3.92 -7.73 16.39
CA LEU A 40 4.92 -6.67 16.25
C LEU A 40 5.85 -6.62 17.48
N ALA A 41 5.32 -6.85 18.68
CA ALA A 41 6.10 -6.97 19.90
C ALA A 41 7.09 -8.14 19.85
N ALA A 42 6.66 -9.30 19.33
CA ALA A 42 7.53 -10.45 19.11
C ALA A 42 8.63 -10.16 18.07
N GLN A 43 8.30 -9.46 16.98
CA GLN A 43 9.27 -9.10 15.93
C GLN A 43 10.30 -8.08 16.40
N LEU A 44 9.88 -7.07 17.17
CA LEU A 44 10.75 -5.98 17.62
C LEU A 44 11.45 -6.30 18.95
N GLY A 45 11.08 -7.39 19.61
CA GLY A 45 11.63 -7.79 20.90
C GLY A 45 11.36 -6.78 22.02
N ARG A 46 10.32 -5.95 21.87
CA ARG A 46 9.93 -4.91 22.84
C ARG A 46 8.42 -4.85 22.99
N PRO A 47 7.87 -4.38 24.11
CA PRO A 47 6.45 -4.07 24.20
C PRO A 47 6.08 -2.99 23.17
N VAL A 48 4.96 -3.18 22.48
CA VAL A 48 4.46 -2.31 21.41
C VAL A 48 3.05 -1.87 21.75
N THR A 49 2.76 -0.59 21.54
CA THR A 49 1.44 -0.01 21.80
C THR A 49 0.45 -0.32 20.68
N LEU A 50 -0.85 -0.21 20.96
CA LEU A 50 -1.89 -0.40 19.94
C LEU A 50 -1.76 0.62 18.81
N ASP A 51 -1.41 1.87 19.14
CA ASP A 51 -1.18 2.94 18.15
C ASP A 51 -0.04 2.60 17.19
N GLU A 52 1.09 2.10 17.70
CA GLU A 52 2.20 1.64 16.86
C GLU A 52 1.78 0.48 15.94
N ALA A 53 1.01 -0.49 16.46
CA ALA A 53 0.50 -1.61 15.66
C ALA A 53 -0.47 -1.15 14.57
N VAL A 54 -1.34 -0.20 14.87
CA VAL A 54 -2.25 0.44 13.90
C VAL A 54 -1.45 1.18 12.84
N SER A 55 -0.51 2.02 13.24
CA SER A 55 0.38 2.77 12.35
C SER A 55 1.15 1.84 11.42
N HIS A 56 1.72 0.76 11.96
CA HIS A 56 2.40 -0.26 11.18
C HIS A 56 1.46 -0.95 10.19
N ARG A 57 0.26 -1.34 10.64
CA ARG A 57 -0.75 -1.98 9.77
C ARG A 57 -1.22 -1.05 8.67
N LEU A 58 -1.48 0.23 8.94
CA LEU A 58 -1.90 1.22 7.94
C LEU A 58 -0.79 1.48 6.91
N ARG A 59 0.45 1.63 7.37
CA ARG A 59 1.62 1.82 6.49
C ARG A 59 1.89 0.57 5.63
N SER A 60 1.81 -0.61 6.23
CA SER A 60 2.03 -1.89 5.52
C SER A 60 0.89 -2.20 4.55
N ALA A 61 -0.36 -1.88 4.90
CA ALA A 61 -1.51 -2.00 4.00
C ALA A 61 -1.43 -1.05 2.80
N ARG A 62 -0.87 0.17 2.96
CA ARG A 62 -0.64 1.11 1.85
C ARG A 62 0.32 0.59 0.79
N VAL A 63 1.25 -0.31 1.14
CA VAL A 63 2.13 -0.94 0.13
C VAL A 63 1.33 -1.82 -0.85
N SER A 64 0.14 -2.31 -0.44
CA SER A 64 -0.76 -3.11 -1.28
C SER A 64 -1.82 -2.27 -2.03
N ALA A 65 -2.06 -1.02 -1.61
CA ALA A 65 -2.93 -0.09 -2.34
C ALA A 65 -2.11 0.61 -3.42
N ALA A 66 -2.23 0.14 -4.67
CA ALA A 66 -1.66 0.79 -5.84
C ALA A 66 -2.05 2.29 -5.84
N HIS A 67 -1.06 3.16 -5.62
CA HIS A 67 -1.24 4.60 -5.73
C HIS A 67 -1.88 4.91 -7.09
N ALA A 68 -3.04 5.57 -7.07
CA ALA A 68 -3.63 6.16 -8.27
C ALA A 68 -2.66 7.24 -8.77
N LYS A 69 -1.72 6.83 -9.63
CA LYS A 69 -0.83 7.72 -10.36
C LYS A 69 -1.69 8.55 -11.32
N PRO A 70 -1.75 9.89 -11.17
CA PRO A 70 -2.47 10.70 -12.14
C PRO A 70 -1.59 10.84 -13.39
N GLY A 71 -2.08 10.30 -14.52
CA GLY A 71 -1.65 10.66 -15.88
C GLY A 71 -0.40 9.95 -16.43
N GLY A 72 -0.59 9.30 -17.59
CA GLY A 72 0.46 9.02 -18.56
C GLY A 72 0.65 7.54 -18.87
N GLU A 73 0.06 7.11 -19.99
CA GLU A 73 0.39 5.95 -20.83
C GLU A 73 1.62 5.13 -20.38
N GLN A 74 1.42 3.87 -19.99
CA GLN A 74 2.50 2.89 -19.93
C GLN A 74 2.12 1.68 -20.81
N PRO A 75 2.91 1.34 -21.85
CA PRO A 75 2.56 0.27 -22.78
C PRO A 75 2.64 -1.09 -22.08
N ILE A 76 1.67 -1.95 -22.40
CA ILE A 76 1.70 -3.38 -22.11
C ILE A 76 2.95 -3.98 -22.76
N ALA A 77 3.96 -4.32 -21.96
CA ALA A 77 5.12 -5.07 -22.42
C ALA A 77 4.97 -6.53 -21.97
N ALA A 78 4.67 -7.38 -22.95
CA ALA A 78 4.53 -8.82 -22.85
C ALA A 78 5.79 -9.53 -22.29
N PRO A 79 5.65 -10.73 -21.69
CA PRO A 79 6.80 -11.50 -21.22
C PRO A 79 7.63 -11.99 -22.41
N SER A 80 8.88 -11.50 -22.51
CA SER A 80 9.85 -11.98 -23.50
C SER A 80 10.45 -13.30 -23.01
N THR A 81 9.86 -14.43 -23.43
CA THR A 81 10.51 -15.73 -23.38
C THR A 81 11.47 -15.84 -24.56
N ALA A 82 12.76 -15.88 -24.26
CA ALA A 82 13.80 -16.19 -25.22
C ALA A 82 13.55 -17.58 -25.84
N SER A 83 13.42 -17.63 -27.16
CA SER A 83 13.54 -18.86 -27.94
C SER A 83 14.31 -18.55 -29.22
N VAL A 84 15.60 -18.84 -29.14
CA VAL A 84 16.55 -18.88 -30.24
C VAL A 84 16.25 -20.13 -31.07
N ALA A 85 15.68 -19.93 -32.26
CA ALA A 85 15.55 -20.99 -33.28
C ALA A 85 15.88 -20.39 -34.66
N SER A 86 17.19 -20.27 -34.89
CA SER A 86 17.90 -20.73 -36.09
C SER A 86 17.19 -20.81 -37.46
N LEU A 87 17.70 -19.98 -38.40
CA LEU A 87 17.89 -20.18 -39.86
C LEU A 87 16.68 -20.05 -40.84
N PRO A 88 16.90 -19.80 -42.15
CA PRO A 88 17.78 -18.81 -42.79
C PRO A 88 17.13 -18.03 -43.98
N ARG A 89 17.78 -16.91 -44.37
CA ARG A 89 17.81 -16.17 -45.66
C ARG A 89 16.62 -16.22 -46.64
N ILE A 90 16.08 -15.05 -46.98
CA ILE A 90 16.11 -14.58 -48.39
C ILE A 90 16.19 -13.03 -48.46
N SER A 91 17.13 -12.56 -49.27
CA SER A 91 17.36 -11.15 -49.60
C SER A 91 16.68 -10.88 -50.94
N GLY A 92 16.01 -9.73 -51.11
CA GLY A 92 15.47 -9.34 -52.41
C GLY A 92 14.46 -8.20 -52.32
N SER A 93 14.94 -6.98 -52.53
CA SER A 93 14.15 -5.79 -52.87
C SER A 93 14.13 -5.64 -54.39
N ALA A 94 12.95 -5.42 -54.97
CA ALA A 94 12.66 -4.51 -56.08
C ALA A 94 11.16 -4.61 -56.42
#